data_AF-A0A1J3FLT4-F1
#
_entry.id   AF-A0A1J3FLT4-F1
#
_cell.length_a   1.000
_cell.length_b   1.000
_cell.length_c   1.000
_cell.angle_alpha   90.00
_cell.angle_beta   90.00
_cell.angle_gamma   90.00
#
_symmetry.space_group_name_H-M   'P 1'
#
loop_
_entity.id
_entity.type
_entity.pdbx_description
1 polymer ?
#
loop_
_entity_poly.entity_id
_entity_poly.type
_entity_poly.pdbx_seq_one_letter_code
_entity_poly.pdbx_strand_id
1 'polypeptide(L)'
;IQPDEITYLGVLSACNHSGMVDQARNFFAKMRSDQRIEPSLAHYGCMVDLLGRAGLVKEAYEIVKNMPMNPNSIVWGALLGACRLHNDEPMAELAAKKILELEPDNGAVYSLLC
;
A
#
# COMPACT_ATOMS: atom_id res chain seq x y z
N ILE A 1 -20.83 -17.10 -11.09
CA ILE A 1 -20.00 -15.91 -11.38
C ILE A 1 -18.69 -16.11 -10.64
N GLN A 2 -17.55 -16.04 -11.30
CA GLN A 2 -16.23 -16.22 -10.69
C GLN A 2 -15.68 -14.84 -10.30
N PRO A 3 -15.11 -14.67 -9.09
CA PRO A 3 -14.46 -13.41 -8.70
C PRO A 3 -13.31 -13.07 -9.64
N ASP A 4 -13.19 -11.80 -10.00
CA ASP A 4 -12.13 -11.22 -10.83
C ASP A 4 -11.32 -10.18 -10.04
N GLU A 5 -10.37 -9.51 -10.70
CA GLU A 5 -9.53 -8.48 -10.07
C GLU A 5 -10.37 -7.35 -9.45
N ILE A 6 -11.48 -6.97 -10.09
CA ILE A 6 -12.32 -5.86 -9.62
C ILE A 6 -13.05 -6.28 -8.34
N THR A 7 -13.52 -7.53 -8.30
CA THR A 7 -14.17 -8.11 -7.12
C THR A 7 -13.22 -8.12 -5.92
N TYR A 8 -11.98 -8.57 -6.10
CA TYR A 8 -10.98 -8.59 -5.02
C TYR A 8 -10.58 -7.18 -4.58
N LEU A 9 -10.42 -6.24 -5.51
CA LEU A 9 -10.15 -4.85 -5.17
C LEU A 9 -11.27 -4.26 -4.30
N GLY A 10 -12.53 -4.53 -4.63
CA GLY A 10 -13.69 -4.11 -3.83
C GLY A 10 -13.66 -4.68 -2.41
N VAL A 11 -13.38 -5.97 -2.26
CA VAL A 11 -13.23 -6.63 -0.94
C VAL A 11 -12.09 -6.02 -0.14
N LEU A 12 -10.91 -5.85 -0.74
CA LEU A 12 -9.76 -5.26 -0.06
C LEU A 12 -10.04 -3.80 0.35
N SER A 13 -10.74 -3.04 -0.49
CA SER A 13 -11.12 -1.66 -0.19
C SER A 13 -12.08 -1.60 1.02
N ALA A 14 -13.05 -2.52 1.10
CA ALA A 14 -13.96 -2.62 2.23
C ALA A 14 -13.22 -3.03 3.53
N CYS A 15 -12.31 -4.00 3.44
CA CYS A 15 -11.46 -4.38 4.58
C CYS A 15 -10.57 -3.21 5.02
N ASN A 16 -10.01 -2.46 4.06
CA ASN A 16 -9.18 -1.29 4.30
C ASN A 16 -9.93 -0.21 5.09
N HIS A 17 -11.15 0.13 4.66
CA HIS A 17 -11.98 1.11 5.36
C HIS A 17 -12.41 0.64 6.76
N SER A 18 -12.62 -0.67 6.93
CA SER A 18 -13.11 -1.26 8.19
C SER A 18 -11.98 -1.70 9.13
N GLY A 19 -10.70 -1.52 8.75
CA GLY A 19 -9.55 -1.96 9.55
C GLY A 19 -9.40 -3.49 9.67
N MET A 20 -9.99 -4.27 8.77
CA MET A 20 -10.03 -5.73 8.85
C MET A 20 -8.76 -6.37 8.25
N VAL A 21 -7.64 -6.22 8.95
CA VAL A 21 -6.29 -6.64 8.50
C VAL A 21 -6.23 -8.12 8.13
N ASP A 22 -6.67 -9.02 9.02
CA ASP A 22 -6.54 -10.46 8.79
C ASP A 22 -7.38 -10.96 7.62
N GLN A 23 -8.56 -10.36 7.42
CA GLN A 23 -9.41 -10.67 6.27
C GLN A 23 -8.76 -10.21 4.97
N ALA A 24 -8.22 -8.99 4.94
CA ALA A 24 -7.52 -8.48 3.77
C ALA A 24 -6.32 -9.37 3.39
N ARG A 25 -5.49 -9.78 4.36
CA ARG A 25 -4.38 -10.72 4.14
C ARG A 25 -4.86 -12.03 3.52
N ASN A 26 -5.94 -12.60 4.06
CA ASN A 26 -6.50 -13.85 3.55
C ASN A 26 -6.99 -13.70 2.10
N PHE A 27 -7.76 -12.66 1.80
CA PHE A 27 -8.25 -12.42 0.44
C PHE A 27 -7.12 -12.11 -0.54
N PHE A 28 -6.13 -11.31 -0.12
CA PHE A 28 -4.97 -11.00 -0.93
C PHE A 28 -4.15 -12.25 -1.28
N ALA A 29 -3.93 -13.15 -0.31
CA ALA A 29 -3.24 -14.42 -0.54
C ALA A 29 -4.03 -15.35 -1.47
N LYS A 30 -5.35 -15.50 -1.22
CA LYS A 30 -6.25 -16.36 -2.02
C LYS A 30 -6.34 -15.95 -3.47
N MET A 31 -6.24 -14.64 -3.74
CA MET A 31 -6.29 -14.12 -5.10
C MET A 31 -5.19 -14.76 -5.96
N ARG A 32 -3.98 -14.93 -5.40
CA ARG A 32 -2.84 -15.54 -6.10
C ARG A 32 -2.88 -17.07 -6.06
N SER A 33 -3.14 -17.68 -4.90
CA SER A 33 -3.08 -19.14 -4.74
C SER A 33 -4.22 -19.87 -5.44
N ASP A 34 -5.45 -19.39 -5.26
CA ASP A 34 -6.65 -20.17 -5.59
C ASP A 34 -7.26 -19.71 -6.91
N GLN A 35 -7.17 -18.41 -7.20
CA GLN A 35 -7.77 -17.80 -8.40
C GLN A 35 -6.76 -17.49 -9.50
N ARG A 36 -5.44 -17.61 -9.23
CA ARG A 36 -4.34 -17.26 -10.17
C ARG A 36 -4.47 -15.84 -10.73
N ILE A 37 -5.02 -14.92 -9.93
CA ILE A 37 -5.13 -13.51 -10.26
C ILE A 37 -3.92 -12.81 -9.65
N GLU A 38 -3.13 -12.16 -10.50
CA GLU A 38 -1.97 -11.40 -10.04
C GLU A 38 -2.41 -10.03 -9.49
N PRO A 39 -1.94 -9.62 -8.29
CA PRO A 39 -2.33 -8.34 -7.73
C PRO A 39 -1.84 -7.15 -8.56
N SER A 40 -2.77 -6.27 -8.90
CA SER A 40 -2.45 -4.99 -9.54
C SER A 40 -1.93 -3.97 -8.52
N LEU A 41 -1.42 -2.86 -9.02
CA LEU A 41 -0.93 -1.73 -8.22
C LEU A 41 -1.98 -1.23 -7.21
N ALA A 42 -3.26 -1.24 -7.58
CA ALA A 42 -4.36 -0.84 -6.72
C ALA A 42 -4.57 -1.79 -5.53
N HIS A 43 -4.40 -3.10 -5.74
CA HIS A 43 -4.48 -4.10 -4.66
C HIS A 43 -3.35 -3.91 -3.65
N TYR A 44 -2.12 -3.71 -4.15
CA TYR A 44 -0.97 -3.40 -3.30
C TYR A 44 -1.16 -2.09 -2.53
N GLY A 45 -1.65 -1.04 -3.19
CA GLY A 45 -1.98 0.23 -2.55
C GLY A 45 -2.96 0.05 -1.39
N CYS A 46 -4.03 -0.73 -1.58
CA CYS A 46 -4.99 -1.03 -0.50
C CYS A 46 -4.33 -1.77 0.67
N MET A 47 -3.45 -2.74 0.40
CA MET A 47 -2.76 -3.48 1.46
C MET A 47 -1.80 -2.59 2.25
N VAL A 48 -0.99 -1.78 1.58
CA VAL A 48 -0.03 -0.86 2.21
C VAL A 48 -0.76 0.16 3.08
N ASP A 49 -1.85 0.72 2.55
CA ASP A 49 -2.69 1.70 3.24
C ASP A 49 -3.37 1.12 4.50
N LEU A 50 -3.93 -0.10 4.38
CA LEU A 50 -4.55 -0.82 5.50
C LEU A 50 -3.54 -1.17 6.60
N LEU A 51 -2.43 -1.80 6.23
CA LEU A 51 -1.37 -2.19 7.16
C LEU A 51 -0.76 -0.96 7.83
N GLY A 52 -0.52 0.08 7.04
CA GLY A 52 0.01 1.35 7.49
C GLY A 52 -0.86 1.98 8.58
N ARG A 53 -2.17 2.12 8.34
CA ARG A 53 -3.11 2.65 9.34
C ARG A 53 -3.26 1.77 10.59
N ALA A 54 -3.01 0.47 10.47
CA ALA A 54 -3.03 -0.46 11.59
C ALA A 54 -1.74 -0.43 12.44
N GLY A 55 -0.78 0.46 12.16
CA GLY A 55 0.51 0.51 12.85
C GLY A 55 1.51 -0.55 12.39
N LEU A 56 1.20 -1.31 11.35
CA LEU A 56 2.05 -2.37 10.82
C LEU A 56 2.98 -1.82 9.73
N VAL A 57 3.62 -0.69 10.00
CA VAL A 57 4.41 0.09 9.02
C VAL A 57 5.53 -0.75 8.38
N LYS A 58 6.22 -1.56 9.18
CA LYS A 58 7.27 -2.47 8.68
C LYS A 58 6.72 -3.52 7.70
N GLU A 59 5.54 -4.08 7.99
CA GLU A 59 4.90 -5.04 7.09
C GLU A 59 4.41 -4.36 5.81
N ALA A 60 3.84 -3.15 5.93
CA ALA A 60 3.46 -2.34 4.79
C ALA A 60 4.68 -2.09 3.87
N TYR A 61 5.84 -1.76 4.44
CA TYR A 61 7.07 -1.58 3.67
C TYR A 61 7.58 -2.88 3.01
N GLU A 62 7.49 -4.02 3.69
CA GLU A 62 7.82 -5.30 3.09
C GLU A 62 6.89 -5.64 1.91
N ILE A 63 5.60 -5.28 1.98
CA ILE A 63 4.71 -5.39 0.83
C ILE A 63 5.23 -4.54 -0.35
N VAL A 64 5.61 -3.28 -0.11
CA VAL A 64 6.15 -2.39 -1.15
C VAL A 64 7.42 -2.97 -1.79
N LYS A 65 8.35 -3.50 -0.98
CA LYS A 65 9.60 -4.08 -1.48
C LYS A 65 9.41 -5.35 -2.31
N ASN A 66 8.40 -6.15 -1.98
CA ASN A 66 8.14 -7.43 -2.61
C ASN A 66 7.14 -7.34 -3.78
N MET A 67 6.75 -6.12 -4.18
CA MET A 67 5.93 -5.92 -5.37
C MET A 67 6.66 -6.44 -6.62
N PRO A 68 5.98 -7.20 -7.50
CA PRO A 68 6.58 -7.68 -8.75
C PRO A 68 6.72 -6.58 -9.82
N MET A 69 6.20 -5.38 -9.54
CA MET A 69 6.28 -4.18 -10.37
C MET A 69 6.81 -3.00 -9.54
N ASN A 70 7.28 -1.95 -10.22
CA ASN A 70 7.72 -0.73 -9.54
C ASN A 70 6.54 -0.06 -8.81
N PRO A 71 6.67 0.23 -7.49
CA PRO A 71 5.66 1.00 -6.77
C PRO A 71 5.60 2.43 -7.30
N ASN A 72 4.39 2.99 -7.41
CA ASN A 72 4.20 4.39 -7.82
C ASN A 72 4.13 5.33 -6.61
N SER A 73 3.98 6.63 -6.88
CA SER A 73 3.85 7.69 -5.88
C SER A 73 2.69 7.46 -4.91
N ILE A 74 1.57 6.88 -5.38
CA ILE A 74 0.40 6.57 -4.55
C ILE A 74 0.75 5.53 -3.48
N VAL A 75 1.44 4.44 -3.85
CA VAL A 75 1.84 3.39 -2.90
C VAL A 75 2.83 3.94 -1.86
N TRP A 76 3.83 4.71 -2.30
CA TRP A 76 4.77 5.36 -1.39
C TRP A 76 4.09 6.43 -0.51
N GLY A 77 3.11 7.15 -1.04
CA GLY A 77 2.31 8.13 -0.30
C GLY A 77 1.48 7.49 0.82
N ALA A 78 0.89 6.32 0.57
CA ALA A 78 0.21 5.54 1.59
C ALA A 78 1.16 5.12 2.73
N LEU A 79 2.36 4.62 2.38
CA LEU A 79 3.37 4.27 3.37
C LEU A 79 3.84 5.49 4.16
N LEU A 80 4.10 6.62 3.49
CA LEU A 80 4.51 7.88 4.13
C LEU A 80 3.46 8.38 5.13
N GLY A 81 2.18 8.36 4.74
CA GLY A 81 1.08 8.72 5.63
C GLY A 81 1.06 7.86 6.90
N ALA A 82 1.28 6.55 6.75
CA ALA A 82 1.39 5.63 7.87
C ALA A 82 2.60 5.90 8.76
N CYS A 83 3.77 6.16 8.17
CA CYS A 83 4.99 6.49 8.92
C CYS A 83 4.78 7.74 9.78
N ARG A 84 4.17 8.78 9.22
CA ARG A 84 3.82 10.01 9.94
C ARG A 84 2.83 9.76 11.08
N LEU A 85 1.79 8.96 10.83
CA LEU A 85 0.79 8.59 11.84
C LEU A 85 1.42 7.87 13.05
N HIS A 86 2.45 7.07 12.81
CA HIS A 86 3.10 6.24 13.82
C HIS A 86 4.48 6.74 14.26
N ASN A 87 4.87 7.95 13.87
CA ASN A 87 6.15 8.60 14.19
C ASN A 87 7.39 7.77 13.78
N ASP A 88 7.33 7.07 12.65
CA ASP A 88 8.48 6.38 12.04
C ASP A 88 9.21 7.33 11.07
N GLU A 89 9.97 8.29 11.63
CA GLU A 89 10.67 9.32 10.86
C GLU A 89 11.64 8.74 9.81
N PRO A 90 12.48 7.74 10.10
CA PRO A 90 13.41 7.19 9.10
C PRO A 90 12.68 6.60 7.90
N MET A 91 11.55 5.91 8.11
CA MET A 91 10.77 5.34 7.02
C MET A 91 9.97 6.40 6.27
N ALA A 92 9.52 7.45 6.96
CA ALA A 92 8.90 8.61 6.32
C ALA A 92 9.87 9.30 5.35
N GLU A 93 11.12 9.56 5.76
CA GLU A 93 12.13 10.18 4.91
C GLU A 93 12.42 9.33 3.66
N LEU A 94 12.56 8.01 3.84
CA LEU A 94 12.73 7.07 2.73
C LEU A 94 11.56 7.15 1.74
N ALA A 95 10.32 7.08 2.24
CA ALA A 95 9.12 7.10 1.40
C ALA A 95 9.00 8.43 0.66
N ALA A 96 9.23 9.56 1.33
CA ALA A 96 9.19 10.89 0.72
C ALA A 96 10.25 11.04 -0.38
N LYS A 97 11.48 10.58 -0.14
CA LYS A 97 12.53 10.56 -1.18
C LYS A 97 12.11 9.73 -2.40
N LYS A 98 11.48 8.57 -2.19
CA LYS A 98 10.98 7.74 -3.30
C LYS A 98 9.87 8.42 -4.10
N ILE A 99 9.00 9.18 -3.45
CA ILE A 99 7.97 9.97 -4.15
C ILE A 99 8.65 11.07 -4.99
N LEU A 100 9.64 11.78 -4.45
CA LEU A 100 10.39 12.80 -5.21
C LEU A 100 11.12 12.23 -6.42
N GLU A 101 11.70 11.03 -6.31
CA GLU A 101 12.34 10.34 -7.43
C GLU A 101 11.34 10.02 -8.56
N LEU A 102 10.07 9.74 -8.21
CA LEU A 102 9.00 9.42 -9.17
C LEU A 102 8.31 10.66 -9.73
N GLU A 103 8.20 11.72 -8.94
CA GLU A 103 7.49 12.96 -9.28
C GLU A 103 8.34 14.20 -8.93
N PRO A 104 9.46 14.43 -9.65
CA PRO A 104 10.41 15.49 -9.31
C PRO A 104 9.80 16.90 -9.40
N ASP A 105 8.78 17.08 -10.24
CA ASP A 105 8.10 18.35 -10.47
C ASP A 105 6.87 18.57 -9.56
N ASN A 106 6.52 17.59 -8.71
CA ASN A 106 5.37 17.71 -7.83
C ASN A 106 5.77 18.46 -6.54
N GLY A 107 5.58 19.78 -6.54
CA GLY A 107 5.85 20.65 -5.40
C GLY A 107 5.13 20.26 -4.10
N ALA A 108 4.02 19.51 -4.18
CA ALA A 108 3.32 19.00 -3.00
C ALA A 108 4.08 17.89 -2.27
N VAL A 109 5.08 17.26 -2.91
CA VAL A 109 5.91 16.24 -2.28
C VAL A 109 6.98 16.88 -1.40
N TYR A 110 7.45 18.08 -1.76
CA TYR A 110 8.41 18.84 -0.94
C TYR A 110 7.80 19.30 0.38
N SER A 111 6.51 19.64 0.41
CA SER A 111 5.81 19.94 1.67
C SER A 111 5.60 18.71 2.55
N LEU A 112 5.85 17.50 2.04
CA LEU A 112 5.85 16.26 2.83
C LEU A 112 7.23 15.94 3.46
N LEU A 113 8.25 16.77 3.23
CA LEU A 113 9.56 16.66 3.91
C LEU A 113 9.72 17.64 5.08
N CYS A 114 8.79 18.59 5.23
CA CYS A 114 8.71 19.51 6.37
C CYS A 114 7.68 19.02 7.38
#